data_AF-A0A2D9TBN9-F1
#
_entry.id   AF-A0A2D9TBN9-F1
#
_cell.length_a   1.000
_cell.length_b   1.000
_cell.length_c   1.000
_cell.angle_alpha   90.00
_cell.angle_beta   90.00
_cell.angle_gamma   90.00
#
_symmetry.space_group_name_H-M   'P 1'
#
loop_
_entity.id
_entity.type
_entity.pdbx_description
1 polymer ?
#
loop_
_entity_poly.entity_id
_entity_poly.type
_entity_poly.pdbx_seq_one_letter_code
_entity_poly.pdbx_strand_id
1 'polypeptide(L)'
;MDDIFFWCLALACAKCGVTLHHAVRVGSHYHLTVTLLEERLGDFLYRLNHSMSCALNVLLVKERYDAPGQLFDGRQTHVMRLLDAEAQMASVLYERCNPPTAGLSETCDGIPGQTLPPALWKSGAGIEFEMPKVYFASGPKRRRLRTEPPPLLFLAFGGDVDALVHHLTKLEREAERKIRDARRGRPVRTPDEVRAIHPYDEPKTLREAGGQTVPCFRVGGGPLARMKGAVEVTAWRKQYREARKRWEAGDRDAVFPHGTYQMRRRYDAKVADPDPEAWVSAPGITMEEAKALVAAGEAERDKDLVNRVRAAVMDGLDELLRDEPEDKPDPDEPASAESTNRPRPSAVTLHRFDNYRPRDGQEHPSRLIRLRDHWRRRKGRRGQPPPQH
;
A
#
# COMPACT_ATOMS: atom_id res chain seq x y z
N MET A 1 3.98 -20.27 -9.22
CA MET A 1 3.33 -19.05 -9.73
C MET A 1 4.40 -17.99 -9.78
N ASP A 2 4.57 -17.31 -10.91
CA ASP A 2 5.59 -16.28 -11.04
C ASP A 2 5.24 -15.11 -10.09
N ASP A 3 6.11 -14.79 -9.12
CA ASP A 3 5.83 -13.71 -8.17
C ASP A 3 6.13 -12.33 -8.81
N ILE A 4 5.20 -11.89 -9.65
CA ILE A 4 5.28 -10.63 -10.40
C ILE A 4 5.48 -9.43 -9.46
N PHE A 5 4.79 -9.42 -8.31
CA PHE A 5 4.88 -8.30 -7.38
C PHE A 5 6.28 -8.15 -6.79
N PHE A 6 6.82 -9.21 -6.19
CA PHE A 6 8.15 -9.10 -5.59
C PHE A 6 9.26 -8.95 -6.63
N TRP A 7 9.08 -9.50 -7.83
CA TRP A 7 9.98 -9.21 -8.94
C TRP A 7 9.99 -7.71 -9.29
N CYS A 8 8.82 -7.09 -9.45
CA CYS A 8 8.69 -5.67 -9.74
C CYS A 8 9.23 -4.81 -8.59
N LEU A 9 8.99 -5.22 -7.34
CA LEU A 9 9.51 -4.54 -6.15
C LEU A 9 11.04 -4.62 -6.10
N ALA A 10 11.64 -5.80 -6.33
CA ALA A 10 13.09 -5.96 -6.41
C ALA A 10 13.70 -5.14 -7.54
N LEU A 11 13.05 -5.08 -8.69
CA LEU A 11 13.45 -4.23 -9.81
C LEU A 11 13.43 -2.74 -9.44
N ALA A 12 12.34 -2.27 -8.81
CA ALA A 12 12.19 -0.88 -8.40
C ALA A 12 13.20 -0.50 -7.32
N CYS A 13 13.38 -1.33 -6.29
CA CYS A 13 14.38 -1.12 -5.24
C CYS A 13 15.79 -1.00 -5.81
N ALA A 14 16.19 -1.94 -6.67
CA ALA A 14 17.53 -1.92 -7.27
C ALA A 14 17.76 -0.70 -8.17
N LYS A 15 16.75 -0.24 -8.91
CA LYS A 15 16.87 0.91 -9.81
C LYS A 15 16.83 2.26 -9.09
N CYS A 16 16.18 2.33 -7.94
CA CYS A 16 15.98 3.58 -7.21
C CYS A 16 16.85 3.72 -5.96
N GLY A 17 17.62 2.68 -5.59
CA GLY A 17 18.42 2.72 -4.36
C GLY A 17 17.55 2.76 -3.11
N VAL A 18 16.49 1.94 -3.10
CA VAL A 18 15.52 1.89 -1.99
C VAL A 18 15.76 0.66 -1.13
N THR A 19 15.87 0.87 0.18
CA THR A 19 15.92 -0.21 1.16
C THR A 19 14.50 -0.59 1.54
N LEU A 20 14.16 -1.87 1.38
CA LEU A 20 12.88 -2.41 1.81
C LEU A 20 12.97 -2.87 3.27
N HIS A 21 11.96 -2.53 4.06
CA HIS A 21 11.83 -2.99 5.44
C HIS A 21 10.68 -3.99 5.61
N HIS A 22 9.54 -3.69 4.99
CA HIS A 22 8.38 -4.57 5.03
C HIS A 22 7.56 -4.44 3.74
N ALA A 23 6.92 -5.55 3.34
CA ALA A 23 5.99 -5.58 2.24
C ALA A 23 4.92 -6.65 2.48
N VAL A 24 3.66 -6.25 2.30
CA VAL A 24 2.50 -7.14 2.33
C VAL A 24 1.58 -6.81 1.16
N ARG A 25 1.00 -7.85 0.57
CA ARG A 25 -0.06 -7.73 -0.43
C ARG A 25 -1.38 -8.10 0.22
N VAL A 26 -2.39 -7.31 -0.04
CA VAL A 26 -3.73 -7.48 0.49
C VAL A 26 -4.66 -7.38 -0.69
N GLY A 27 -4.82 -8.48 -1.43
CA GLY A 27 -5.74 -8.69 -2.57
C GLY A 27 -5.83 -7.56 -3.60
N SER A 28 -6.50 -6.47 -3.21
CA SER A 28 -6.74 -5.24 -3.96
C SER A 28 -5.63 -4.18 -3.89
N HIS A 29 -4.75 -4.21 -2.88
CA HIS A 29 -3.68 -3.21 -2.69
C HIS A 29 -2.44 -3.84 -2.02
N TYR A 30 -1.42 -3.02 -1.76
CA TYR A 30 -0.21 -3.43 -1.06
C TYR A 30 0.22 -2.36 -0.07
N HIS A 31 0.96 -2.78 0.97
CA HIS A 31 1.65 -1.87 1.89
C HIS A 31 3.15 -2.10 1.82
N LEU A 32 3.91 -1.02 1.93
CA LEU A 32 5.37 -1.02 1.91
C LEU A 32 5.90 -0.09 3.00
N THR A 33 6.87 -0.59 3.75
CA THR A 33 7.74 0.25 4.58
C THR A 33 9.13 0.27 3.94
N VAL A 34 9.63 1.45 3.59
CA VAL A 34 10.88 1.65 2.84
C VAL A 34 11.67 2.85 3.35
N THR A 35 13.00 2.80 3.20
CA THR A 35 13.88 3.97 3.30
C THR A 35 14.38 4.35 1.92
N LEU A 36 14.33 5.64 1.61
CA LEU A 36 14.78 6.22 0.34
C LEU A 36 16.09 6.98 0.59
N LEU A 37 17.13 6.69 -0.18
CA LEU A 37 18.40 7.42 -0.08
C LEU A 37 18.37 8.78 -0.79
N GLU A 38 17.40 9.01 -1.68
CA GLU A 38 17.28 10.23 -2.46
C GLU A 38 15.81 10.64 -2.64
N GLU A 39 15.58 11.88 -3.12
CA GLU A 39 14.32 12.33 -3.71
C GLU A 39 13.98 11.48 -4.96
N ARG A 40 13.56 10.23 -4.74
CA ARG A 40 13.23 9.24 -5.79
C ARG A 40 11.94 8.49 -5.51
N LEU A 41 11.15 8.91 -4.52
CA LEU A 41 9.86 8.28 -4.19
C LEU A 41 8.96 8.18 -5.44
N GLY A 42 8.83 9.27 -6.19
CA GLY A 42 8.02 9.29 -7.42
C GLY A 42 8.53 8.31 -8.47
N ASP A 43 9.85 8.26 -8.69
CA ASP A 43 10.48 7.34 -9.65
C ASP A 43 10.34 5.88 -9.20
N PHE A 44 10.46 5.60 -7.90
CA PHE A 44 10.27 4.28 -7.29
C PHE A 44 8.84 3.79 -7.49
N LEU A 45 7.86 4.59 -7.08
CA LEU A 45 6.44 4.26 -7.22
C LEU A 45 6.04 4.10 -8.69
N TYR A 46 6.52 4.99 -9.57
CA TYR A 46 6.30 4.87 -11.00
C TYR A 46 6.81 3.53 -11.53
N ARG A 47 8.07 3.16 -11.23
CA ARG A 47 8.67 1.92 -11.73
C ARG A 47 7.94 0.68 -11.22
N LEU A 48 7.62 0.64 -9.93
CA LEU A 48 6.89 -0.47 -9.32
C LEU A 48 5.51 -0.62 -9.97
N ASN A 49 4.72 0.45 -9.96
CA ASN A 49 3.33 0.42 -10.42
C ASN A 49 3.23 0.22 -11.93
N HIS A 50 4.12 0.84 -12.71
CA HIS A 50 4.16 0.66 -14.15
C HIS A 50 4.49 -0.80 -14.52
N SER A 51 5.58 -1.34 -13.97
CA SER A 51 6.02 -2.71 -14.29
C SER A 51 4.98 -3.74 -13.87
N MET A 52 4.38 -3.55 -12.70
CA MET A 52 3.31 -4.43 -12.22
C MET A 52 2.05 -4.32 -13.09
N SER A 53 1.65 -3.10 -13.47
CA SER A 53 0.50 -2.89 -14.36
C SER A 53 0.69 -3.59 -15.70
N CYS A 54 1.86 -3.45 -16.32
CA CYS A 54 2.14 -4.11 -17.59
C CYS A 54 2.12 -5.64 -17.47
N ALA A 55 2.77 -6.19 -16.45
CA ALA A 55 2.82 -7.63 -16.23
C ALA A 55 1.45 -8.23 -15.91
N LEU A 56 0.64 -7.56 -15.07
CA LEU A 56 -0.69 -8.04 -14.70
C LEU A 56 -1.70 -7.92 -15.84
N ASN A 57 -1.63 -6.87 -16.68
CA ASN A 57 -2.47 -6.82 -17.88
C ASN A 57 -2.18 -7.99 -18.84
N VAL A 58 -0.90 -8.35 -19.03
CA VAL A 58 -0.54 -9.52 -19.85
C VAL A 58 -1.00 -10.82 -19.20
N LEU A 59 -0.85 -10.95 -17.88
CA LEU A 59 -1.32 -12.11 -17.13
C LEU A 59 -2.84 -12.29 -17.29
N LEU A 60 -3.62 -11.23 -17.07
CA LEU A 60 -5.08 -11.29 -17.15
C LEU A 60 -5.56 -11.76 -18.53
N VAL A 61 -4.99 -11.21 -19.62
CA VAL A 61 -5.31 -11.66 -20.98
C VAL A 61 -4.97 -13.14 -21.19
N LYS A 62 -3.81 -13.58 -20.70
CA LYS A 62 -3.38 -14.98 -20.81
C LYS A 62 -4.33 -15.92 -20.06
N GLU A 63 -4.82 -15.48 -18.90
CA GLU A 63 -5.82 -16.19 -18.09
C GLU A 63 -7.26 -15.96 -18.59
N ARG A 64 -7.44 -15.40 -19.79
CA ARG A 64 -8.73 -15.16 -20.46
C ARG A 64 -9.67 -14.19 -19.74
N TYR A 65 -9.10 -13.32 -18.92
CA TYR A 65 -9.79 -12.16 -18.39
C TYR A 65 -9.59 -10.96 -19.32
N ASP A 66 -10.52 -10.01 -19.26
CA ASP A 66 -10.31 -8.70 -19.86
C ASP A 66 -9.05 -8.04 -19.26
N ALA A 67 -8.36 -7.21 -20.03
CA ALA A 67 -7.31 -6.35 -19.49
C ALA A 67 -7.91 -4.98 -19.13
N PRO A 68 -7.80 -4.51 -17.88
CA PRO A 68 -8.36 -3.22 -17.50
C PRO A 68 -7.62 -2.05 -18.15
N GLY A 69 -6.40 -2.27 -18.66
CA GLY A 69 -5.50 -1.25 -19.20
C GLY A 69 -4.87 -0.41 -18.10
N GLN A 70 -5.69 0.17 -17.23
CA GLN A 70 -5.29 0.91 -16.04
C GLN A 70 -5.62 0.10 -14.79
N LEU A 71 -4.59 -0.41 -14.12
CA LEU A 71 -4.75 -1.18 -12.88
C LEU A 71 -4.92 -0.29 -11.64
N PHE A 72 -4.20 0.84 -11.60
CA PHE A 72 -4.26 1.80 -10.51
C PHE A 72 -5.22 2.93 -10.85
N ASP A 73 -6.11 3.29 -9.94
CA ASP A 73 -7.20 4.26 -10.16
C ASP A 73 -6.75 5.72 -10.43
N GLY A 74 -5.44 5.98 -10.44
CA GLY A 74 -4.84 7.29 -10.71
C GLY A 74 -4.91 8.26 -9.53
N ARG A 75 -5.43 7.81 -8.37
CA ARG A 75 -5.35 8.60 -7.14
C ARG A 75 -3.91 8.66 -6.65
N GLN A 76 -3.62 9.70 -5.86
CA GLN A 76 -2.33 9.84 -5.22
C GLN A 76 -2.10 8.64 -4.28
N THR A 77 -0.96 7.95 -4.45
CA THR A 77 -0.52 6.93 -3.51
C THR A 77 -0.39 7.55 -2.13
N HIS A 78 -1.04 6.93 -1.13
CA HIS A 78 -0.88 7.35 0.24
C HIS A 78 0.54 7.04 0.71
N VAL A 79 1.24 8.06 1.17
CA VAL A 79 2.60 7.94 1.71
C VAL A 79 2.65 8.70 3.02
N MET A 80 3.20 8.05 4.04
CA MET A 80 3.42 8.64 5.36
C MET A 80 4.87 8.50 5.76
N ARG A 81 5.38 9.54 6.42
CA ARG A 81 6.68 9.47 7.09
C ARG A 81 6.54 8.90 8.49
N LEU A 82 7.39 7.93 8.83
CA LEU A 82 7.45 7.33 10.17
C LEU A 82 8.56 8.04 10.97
N LEU A 83 8.18 8.87 11.94
CA LEU A 83 9.10 9.83 12.57
C LEU A 83 9.92 9.26 13.74
N ASP A 84 9.48 8.16 14.33
CA ASP A 84 10.13 7.53 15.49
C ASP A 84 10.07 5.99 15.42
N ALA A 85 10.80 5.33 16.31
CA ALA A 85 10.85 3.86 16.39
C ALA A 85 9.48 3.25 16.69
N GLU A 86 8.67 3.92 17.51
CA GLU A 86 7.29 3.50 17.81
C GLU A 86 6.42 3.49 16.56
N ALA A 87 6.43 4.55 15.76
CA ALA A 87 5.72 4.64 14.50
C ALA A 87 6.21 3.58 13.50
N GLN A 88 7.52 3.30 13.47
CA GLN A 88 8.08 2.23 12.63
C GLN A 88 7.56 0.85 13.05
N MET A 89 7.61 0.52 14.34
CA MET A 89 7.16 -0.77 14.85
C MET A 89 5.64 -0.95 14.69
N ALA A 90 4.86 0.07 15.06
CA ALA A 90 3.41 0.05 14.95
C ALA A 90 2.94 -0.07 13.49
N SER A 91 3.63 0.59 12.54
CA SER A 91 3.32 0.44 11.12
C SER A 91 3.59 -0.96 10.60
N VAL A 92 4.74 -1.56 10.92
CA VAL A 92 5.04 -2.94 10.51
C VAL A 92 3.99 -3.92 11.06
N LEU A 93 3.61 -3.77 12.34
CA LEU A 93 2.57 -4.60 12.96
C LEU A 93 1.20 -4.41 12.32
N TYR A 94 0.78 -3.17 12.07
CA TYR A 94 -0.46 -2.85 11.38
C TYR A 94 -0.52 -3.49 9.99
N GLU A 95 0.55 -3.36 9.21
CA GLU A 95 0.66 -3.93 7.87
C GLU A 95 0.56 -5.46 7.90
N ARG A 96 1.27 -6.12 8.83
CA ARG A 96 1.24 -7.58 8.99
C ARG A 96 -0.10 -8.12 9.47
N CYS A 97 -0.80 -7.37 10.31
CA CYS A 97 -2.12 -7.76 10.81
C CYS A 97 -3.24 -7.51 9.80
N ASN A 98 -2.99 -6.82 8.69
CA ASN A 98 -4.04 -6.48 7.73
C ASN A 98 -4.74 -7.72 7.13
N PRO A 99 -4.03 -8.77 6.64
CA PRO A 99 -4.67 -9.99 6.15
C PRO A 99 -5.62 -10.67 7.15
N PRO A 100 -5.22 -10.95 8.42
CA PRO A 100 -6.15 -11.54 9.38
C PRO A 100 -7.26 -10.59 9.83
N THR A 101 -7.01 -9.29 9.95
CA THR A 101 -8.09 -8.32 10.20
C THR A 101 -9.14 -8.40 9.09
N ALA A 102 -8.73 -8.39 7.82
CA ALA A 102 -9.62 -8.45 6.66
C ALA A 102 -10.28 -9.84 6.43
N GLY A 103 -10.06 -10.81 7.34
CA GLY A 103 -10.59 -12.16 7.22
C GLY A 103 -10.02 -12.97 6.05
N LEU A 104 -8.86 -12.57 5.52
CA LEU A 104 -8.18 -13.27 4.42
C LEU A 104 -7.31 -14.44 4.89
N SER A 105 -6.99 -14.50 6.18
CA SER A 105 -6.20 -15.59 6.78
C SER A 105 -6.38 -15.64 8.30
N GLU A 106 -6.03 -16.76 8.95
CA GLU A 106 -6.02 -16.84 10.42
C GLU A 106 -4.82 -16.12 11.05
N THR A 107 -3.71 -16.05 10.31
CA THR A 107 -2.42 -15.53 10.77
C THR A 107 -1.87 -14.52 9.77
N CYS A 108 -0.92 -13.69 10.20
CA CYS A 108 -0.24 -12.70 9.38
C CYS A 108 0.47 -13.31 8.16
N ASP A 109 0.94 -14.56 8.28
CA ASP A 109 1.66 -15.28 7.23
C ASP A 109 0.78 -16.31 6.48
N GLY A 110 -0.52 -16.36 6.77
CA GLY A 110 -1.44 -17.36 6.20
C GLY A 110 -2.03 -17.01 4.83
N ILE A 111 -1.86 -15.78 4.35
CA ILE A 111 -2.40 -15.35 3.05
C ILE A 111 -1.61 -15.99 1.89
N PRO A 112 -2.28 -16.51 0.83
CA PRO A 112 -1.59 -17.03 -0.34
C PRO A 112 -0.64 -16.05 -1.01
N GLY A 113 0.47 -16.61 -1.48
CA GLY A 113 1.60 -15.85 -1.97
C GLY A 113 2.66 -15.76 -0.89
N GLN A 114 3.67 -14.94 -1.13
CA GLN A 114 4.70 -14.67 -0.15
C GLN A 114 4.37 -13.36 0.60
N THR A 115 4.52 -13.39 1.92
CA THR A 115 4.67 -12.22 2.79
C THR A 115 6.11 -12.22 3.27
N LEU A 116 6.75 -11.06 3.42
CA LEU A 116 8.14 -10.99 3.89
C LEU A 116 8.17 -11.02 5.43
N PRO A 117 8.57 -12.13 6.07
CA PRO A 117 8.62 -12.18 7.52
C PRO A 117 9.78 -11.34 8.06
N PRO A 118 9.62 -10.71 9.23
CA PRO A 118 10.68 -9.97 9.93
C PRO A 118 11.97 -10.77 10.14
N ALA A 119 11.88 -12.10 10.23
CA ALA A 119 13.03 -12.99 10.36
C ALA A 119 14.07 -12.83 9.24
N LEU A 120 13.69 -12.33 8.06
CA LEU A 120 14.62 -12.05 6.96
C LEU A 120 15.66 -10.98 7.32
N TRP A 121 15.33 -10.08 8.24
CA TRP A 121 16.24 -9.02 8.70
C TRP A 121 17.52 -9.57 9.33
N LYS A 122 17.45 -10.73 9.99
CA LYS A 122 18.59 -11.37 10.67
C LYS A 122 19.75 -11.65 9.72
N SER A 123 19.43 -12.04 8.49
CA SER A 123 20.43 -12.41 7.49
C SER A 123 20.96 -11.20 6.70
N GLY A 124 20.13 -10.16 6.53
CA GLY A 124 20.36 -9.08 5.57
C GLY A 124 20.52 -9.54 4.10
N ALA A 125 20.46 -10.86 3.85
CA ALA A 125 20.76 -11.48 2.57
C ALA A 125 19.63 -11.28 1.57
N GLY A 126 18.42 -11.00 2.06
CA GLY A 126 17.23 -10.84 1.23
C GLY A 126 16.74 -12.15 0.61
N ILE A 127 15.73 -12.05 -0.25
CA ILE A 127 15.17 -13.18 -1.00
C ILE A 127 15.46 -13.00 -2.48
N GLU A 128 15.80 -14.11 -3.15
CA GLU A 128 16.00 -14.13 -4.58
C GLU A 128 14.73 -14.60 -5.30
N PHE A 129 14.33 -13.84 -6.31
CA PHE A 129 13.17 -14.12 -7.15
C PHE A 129 13.64 -14.45 -8.55
N GLU A 130 13.02 -15.45 -9.17
CA GLU A 130 13.20 -15.74 -10.59
C GLU A 130 12.36 -14.78 -11.44
N MET A 131 12.85 -14.47 -12.63
CA MET A 131 12.15 -13.60 -13.56
C MET A 131 10.81 -14.23 -13.96
N PRO A 132 9.68 -13.54 -13.74
CA PRO A 132 8.40 -13.96 -14.27
C PRO A 132 8.49 -14.15 -15.78
N LYS A 133 7.98 -15.28 -16.28
CA LYS A 133 7.91 -15.56 -17.73
C LYS A 133 6.84 -14.70 -18.40
N VAL A 134 5.88 -14.22 -17.61
CA VAL A 134 4.84 -13.31 -18.08
C VAL A 134 5.45 -11.90 -18.22
N TYR A 135 5.32 -11.32 -19.42
CA TYR A 135 5.77 -9.97 -19.80
C TYR A 135 7.29 -9.73 -19.85
N PHE A 136 8.08 -10.23 -18.90
CA PHE A 136 9.52 -9.98 -18.85
C PHE A 136 10.30 -10.95 -19.75
N ALA A 137 10.92 -10.44 -20.81
CA ALA A 137 11.71 -11.24 -21.76
C ALA A 137 13.22 -11.06 -21.61
N SER A 138 13.66 -9.89 -21.13
CA SER A 138 15.08 -9.49 -21.11
C SER A 138 15.53 -9.00 -19.72
N GLY A 139 16.81 -9.18 -19.43
CA GLY A 139 17.45 -8.74 -18.17
C GLY A 139 17.96 -9.92 -17.34
N PRO A 140 18.45 -9.64 -16.11
CA PRO A 140 18.85 -10.68 -15.16
C PRO A 140 17.73 -11.71 -15.00
N LYS A 141 18.08 -13.00 -14.97
CA LYS A 141 17.11 -14.07 -14.75
C LYS A 141 16.68 -14.21 -13.29
N ARG A 142 17.47 -13.64 -12.39
CA ARG A 142 17.19 -13.60 -10.96
C ARG A 142 17.43 -12.21 -10.40
N ARG A 143 16.68 -11.84 -9.38
CA ARG A 143 16.81 -10.56 -8.66
C ARG A 143 16.69 -10.79 -7.18
N ARG A 144 17.59 -10.18 -6.43
CA ARG A 144 17.61 -10.21 -4.97
C ARG A 144 16.89 -8.99 -4.42
N LEU A 145 15.90 -9.22 -3.58
CA LEU A 145 15.23 -8.21 -2.78
C LEU A 145 15.84 -8.21 -1.38
N ARG A 146 16.68 -7.21 -1.09
CA ARG A 146 17.27 -7.05 0.25
C ARG A 146 16.23 -6.48 1.20
N THR A 147 16.25 -6.97 2.43
CA THR A 147 15.39 -6.52 3.51
C THR A 147 16.23 -6.21 4.74
N GLU A 148 15.98 -5.06 5.35
CA GLU A 148 16.64 -4.63 6.59
C GLU A 148 15.59 -4.12 7.57
N PRO A 149 15.84 -4.13 8.89
CA PRO A 149 14.90 -3.52 9.83
C PRO A 149 14.79 -2.00 9.57
N PRO A 150 13.66 -1.36 9.92
CA PRO A 150 13.55 0.10 9.89
C PRO A 150 14.67 0.77 10.73
N PRO A 151 15.34 1.84 10.26
CA PRO A 151 16.56 2.34 10.92
C PRO A 151 16.39 2.84 12.36
N LEU A 152 15.30 3.56 12.67
CA LEU A 152 15.06 4.05 14.03
C LEU A 152 14.69 2.91 14.97
N LEU A 153 13.97 1.91 14.46
CA LEU A 153 13.66 0.69 15.20
C LEU A 153 14.91 -0.15 15.47
N PHE A 154 15.84 -0.24 14.51
CA PHE A 154 17.15 -0.87 14.71
C PHE A 154 17.95 -0.16 15.81
N LEU A 155 18.02 1.17 15.78
CA LEU A 155 18.68 1.97 16.82
C LEU A 155 18.06 1.76 18.20
N ALA A 156 16.72 1.78 18.30
CA ALA A 156 16.03 1.61 19.57
C ALA A 156 16.24 0.22 20.21
N PHE A 157 16.67 -0.77 19.42
CA PHE A 157 17.09 -2.08 19.91
C PHE A 157 18.61 -2.21 20.10
N GLY A 158 19.37 -1.12 19.98
CA GLY A 158 20.84 -1.13 20.08
C GLY A 158 21.50 -1.99 19.01
N GLY A 159 20.84 -2.18 17.87
CA GLY A 159 21.28 -3.06 16.79
C GLY A 159 21.02 -4.55 16.99
N ASP A 160 20.36 -4.95 18.09
CA ASP A 160 19.99 -6.34 18.35
C ASP A 160 18.78 -6.77 17.50
N VAL A 161 19.07 -7.25 16.28
CA VAL A 161 18.05 -7.72 15.34
C VAL A 161 17.32 -8.97 15.85
N ASP A 162 17.99 -9.82 16.63
CA ASP A 162 17.37 -11.02 17.18
C ASP A 162 16.30 -10.68 18.23
N ALA A 163 16.61 -9.77 19.15
CA ALA A 163 15.65 -9.25 20.11
C ALA A 163 14.50 -8.50 19.41
N LEU A 164 14.81 -7.68 18.40
CA LEU A 164 13.81 -6.97 17.63
C LEU A 164 12.81 -7.95 16.99
N VAL A 165 13.30 -8.94 16.24
CA VAL A 165 12.44 -9.95 15.62
C VAL A 165 11.64 -10.73 16.67
N HIS A 166 12.26 -11.11 17.78
CA HIS A 166 11.59 -11.81 18.87
C HIS A 166 10.40 -11.02 19.43
N HIS A 167 10.61 -9.74 19.78
CA HIS A 167 9.57 -8.90 20.35
C HIS A 167 8.45 -8.61 19.35
N LEU A 168 8.81 -8.36 18.08
CA LEU A 168 7.83 -8.12 17.03
C LEU A 168 6.97 -9.35 16.76
N THR A 169 7.56 -10.54 16.63
CA THR A 169 6.80 -11.81 16.49
C THR A 169 5.92 -12.10 17.72
N LYS A 170 6.35 -11.74 18.93
CA LYS A 170 5.51 -11.88 20.13
C LYS A 170 4.26 -10.99 20.06
N LEU A 171 4.43 -9.73 19.66
CA LEU A 171 3.32 -8.79 19.51
C LEU A 171 2.38 -9.19 18.37
N GLU A 172 2.91 -9.70 17.25
CA GLU A 172 2.10 -10.26 16.16
C GLU A 172 1.17 -11.36 16.67
N ARG A 173 1.72 -12.33 17.40
CA ARG A 173 0.91 -13.43 17.96
C ARG A 173 -0.15 -12.92 18.94
N GLU A 174 0.14 -11.88 19.70
CA GLU A 174 -0.85 -11.24 20.58
C GLU A 174 -1.97 -10.57 19.77
N ALA A 175 -1.61 -9.85 18.70
CA ALA A 175 -2.56 -9.21 17.79
C ALA A 175 -3.43 -10.25 17.07
N GLU A 176 -2.84 -11.32 16.53
CA GLU A 176 -3.57 -12.44 15.90
C GLU A 176 -4.59 -13.07 16.86
N ARG A 177 -4.21 -13.28 18.14
CA ARG A 177 -5.15 -13.79 19.15
C ARG A 177 -6.32 -12.84 19.35
N LYS A 178 -6.06 -11.54 19.50
CA LYS A 178 -7.08 -10.52 19.68
C LYS A 178 -8.02 -10.43 18.47
N ILE A 179 -7.48 -10.44 17.26
CA ILE A 179 -8.26 -10.44 16.01
C ILE A 179 -9.13 -11.69 15.96
N ARG A 180 -8.57 -12.87 16.21
CA ARG A 180 -9.32 -14.13 16.22
C ARG A 180 -10.45 -14.12 17.24
N ASP A 181 -10.21 -13.60 18.44
CA ASP A 181 -11.23 -13.51 19.48
C ASP A 181 -12.36 -12.54 19.09
N ALA A 182 -12.03 -11.40 18.49
CA ALA A 182 -13.02 -10.44 17.98
C ALA A 182 -13.80 -10.96 16.76
N ARG A 183 -13.16 -11.80 15.94
CA ARG A 183 -13.79 -12.49 14.81
C ARG A 183 -14.51 -13.79 15.20
N ARG A 184 -14.63 -14.13 16.50
CA ARG A 184 -15.29 -15.37 16.93
C ARG A 184 -16.68 -15.50 16.30
N GLY A 185 -16.92 -16.63 15.64
CA GLY A 185 -18.17 -16.90 14.91
C GLY A 185 -18.19 -16.38 13.47
N ARG A 186 -17.17 -15.66 13.01
CA ARG A 186 -17.00 -15.22 11.61
C ARG A 186 -15.85 -16.02 10.99
N PRO A 187 -16.11 -16.90 10.00
CA PRO A 187 -15.06 -17.67 9.37
C PRO A 187 -14.06 -16.75 8.65
N VAL A 188 -12.79 -17.14 8.65
CA VAL A 188 -11.79 -16.56 7.76
C VAL A 188 -11.72 -17.37 6.46
N ARG A 189 -11.22 -16.77 5.39
CA ARG A 189 -11.00 -17.47 4.13
C ARG A 189 -9.82 -18.43 4.24
N THR A 190 -9.95 -19.58 3.60
CA THR A 190 -8.86 -20.52 3.34
C THR A 190 -7.95 -20.01 2.22
N PRO A 191 -6.71 -20.53 2.12
CA PRO A 191 -5.81 -20.21 1.02
C PRO A 191 -6.42 -20.42 -0.38
N ASP A 192 -7.25 -21.44 -0.56
CA ASP A 192 -7.89 -21.73 -1.85
C ASP A 192 -9.03 -20.75 -2.14
N GLU A 193 -9.81 -20.37 -1.13
CA GLU A 193 -10.85 -19.34 -1.27
C GLU A 193 -10.26 -17.97 -1.61
N VAL A 194 -9.10 -17.61 -1.03
CA VAL A 194 -8.42 -16.36 -1.39
C VAL A 194 -7.88 -16.42 -2.83
N ARG A 195 -7.33 -17.55 -3.28
CA ARG A 195 -6.90 -17.73 -4.68
C ARG A 195 -8.06 -17.68 -5.67
N ALA A 196 -9.26 -18.08 -5.23
CA ALA A 196 -10.47 -18.08 -6.04
C ALA A 196 -11.16 -16.71 -6.12
N ILE A 197 -10.69 -15.69 -5.37
CA ILE A 197 -11.21 -14.32 -5.49
C ILE A 197 -11.05 -13.86 -6.94
N HIS A 198 -12.15 -13.41 -7.53
CA HIS A 198 -12.12 -12.99 -8.92
C HIS A 198 -11.30 -11.70 -9.05
N PRO A 199 -10.43 -11.54 -10.06
CA PRO A 199 -9.56 -10.36 -10.18
C PRO A 199 -10.28 -9.01 -10.26
N TYR A 200 -11.58 -9.03 -10.55
CA TYR A 200 -12.47 -7.86 -10.63
C TYR A 200 -13.44 -7.73 -9.45
N ASP A 201 -13.32 -8.58 -8.43
CA ASP A 201 -14.13 -8.41 -7.23
C ASP A 201 -13.67 -7.15 -6.47
N GLU A 202 -14.61 -6.27 -6.16
CA GLU A 202 -14.41 -5.10 -5.32
C GLU A 202 -15.21 -5.26 -4.02
N PRO A 203 -14.72 -4.72 -2.89
CA PRO A 203 -15.51 -4.63 -1.66
C PRO A 203 -16.86 -3.94 -1.92
N LYS A 204 -17.92 -4.43 -1.28
CA LYS A 204 -19.27 -3.81 -1.34
C LYS A 204 -19.36 -2.51 -0.54
N THR A 205 -18.34 -2.17 0.23
CA THR A 205 -18.30 -0.95 1.05
C THR A 205 -18.28 0.29 0.16
N LEU A 206 -19.06 1.30 0.54
CA LEU A 206 -19.01 2.58 -0.13
C LEU A 206 -17.61 3.16 -0.01
N ARG A 207 -17.12 3.72 -1.11
CA ARG A 207 -15.87 4.47 -1.09
C ARG A 207 -16.00 5.60 -0.07
N GLU A 208 -14.98 5.75 0.78
CA GLU A 208 -14.91 6.83 1.74
C GLU A 208 -15.22 8.17 1.06
N ALA A 209 -16.07 8.98 1.71
CA ALA A 209 -16.34 10.32 1.25
C ALA A 209 -15.04 11.13 1.26
N GLY A 210 -14.71 11.78 0.14
CA GLY A 210 -13.57 12.69 0.09
C GLY A 210 -13.71 13.81 1.13
N GLY A 211 -12.58 14.31 1.64
CA GLY A 211 -12.56 15.45 2.57
C GLY A 211 -11.89 15.15 3.92
N GLN A 212 -11.65 13.88 4.25
CA GLN A 212 -10.83 13.54 5.40
C GLN A 212 -9.36 13.92 5.18
N THR A 213 -8.71 14.42 6.23
CA THR A 213 -7.28 14.76 6.17
C THR A 213 -6.48 13.47 6.15
N VAL A 214 -5.93 13.14 4.99
CA VAL A 214 -5.00 12.02 4.84
C VAL A 214 -3.72 12.34 5.63
N PRO A 215 -3.34 11.55 6.66
CA PRO A 215 -2.12 11.78 7.41
C PRO A 215 -0.91 11.66 6.48
N CYS A 216 0.08 12.53 6.65
CA CYS A 216 1.35 12.50 5.90
C CYS A 216 2.55 12.11 6.77
N PHE A 217 2.34 11.94 8.06
CA PHE A 217 3.33 11.41 9.01
C PHE A 217 2.64 10.61 10.11
N ARG A 218 3.40 9.76 10.78
CA ARG A 218 3.03 9.00 11.97
C ARG A 218 4.14 9.13 13.01
N VAL A 219 3.72 9.20 14.26
CA VAL A 219 4.58 9.35 15.43
C VAL A 219 3.94 8.59 16.60
N GLY A 220 4.76 7.95 17.44
CA GLY A 220 4.31 7.27 18.66
C GLY A 220 4.40 8.13 19.92
N GLY A 221 5.30 9.13 19.95
CA GLY A 221 5.59 10.02 21.10
C GLY A 221 4.46 10.91 21.67
N GLY A 222 3.20 10.55 21.45
CA GLY A 222 2.04 11.15 22.10
C GLY A 222 1.57 12.48 21.48
N PRO A 223 0.63 13.18 22.16
CA PRO A 223 -0.03 14.37 21.62
C PRO A 223 0.91 15.53 21.27
N LEU A 224 1.95 15.77 22.08
CA LEU A 224 2.91 16.85 21.84
C LEU A 224 3.75 16.60 20.58
N ALA A 225 4.21 15.36 20.41
CA ALA A 225 4.92 14.93 19.21
C ALA A 225 4.02 15.07 17.97
N ARG A 226 2.74 14.65 18.06
CA ARG A 226 1.77 14.84 16.98
C ARG A 226 1.55 16.32 16.65
N MET A 227 1.45 17.18 17.66
CA MET A 227 1.28 18.62 17.50
C MET A 227 2.48 19.26 16.79
N LYS A 228 3.72 18.92 17.20
CA LYS A 228 4.95 19.40 16.54
C LYS A 228 4.94 19.11 15.04
N GLY A 229 4.66 17.86 14.65
CA GLY A 229 4.59 17.48 13.24
C GLY A 229 3.45 18.18 12.48
N ALA A 230 2.29 18.36 13.12
CA ALA A 230 1.15 19.04 12.50
C ALA A 230 1.42 20.53 12.24
N VAL A 231 2.10 21.21 13.18
CA VAL A 231 2.54 22.60 13.02
C VAL A 231 3.51 22.72 11.84
N GLU A 232 4.52 21.85 11.77
CA GLU A 232 5.49 21.85 10.66
C GLU A 232 4.82 21.62 9.31
N VAL A 233 3.94 20.62 9.18
CA VAL A 233 3.21 20.34 7.94
C VAL A 233 2.33 21.53 7.54
N THR A 234 1.71 22.21 8.50
CA THR A 234 0.89 23.39 8.23
C THR A 234 1.75 24.55 7.70
N ALA A 235 2.90 24.80 8.32
CA ALA A 235 3.87 25.79 7.88
C ALA A 235 4.40 25.47 6.46
N TRP A 236 4.81 24.22 6.23
CA TRP A 236 5.27 23.74 4.92
C TRP A 236 4.23 23.96 3.83
N ARG A 237 2.95 23.62 4.09
CA ARG A 237 1.85 23.82 3.14
C ARG A 237 1.61 25.29 2.82
N LYS A 238 1.80 26.19 3.80
CA LYS A 238 1.71 27.64 3.59
C LYS A 238 2.84 28.11 2.67
N GLN A 239 4.09 27.77 2.98
CA GLN A 239 5.27 28.11 2.19
C GLN A 239 5.16 27.57 0.75
N TYR A 240 4.74 26.32 0.59
CA TYR A 240 4.53 25.72 -0.74
C TYR A 240 3.50 26.50 -1.55
N ARG A 241 2.35 26.89 -0.96
CA ARG A 241 1.32 27.68 -1.66
C ARG A 241 1.82 29.07 -2.05
N GLU A 242 2.61 29.72 -1.19
CA GLU A 242 3.19 31.03 -1.47
C GLU A 242 4.20 30.95 -2.62
N ALA A 243 5.12 29.99 -2.57
CA ALA A 243 6.07 29.72 -3.66
C ALA A 243 5.34 29.37 -4.96
N ARG A 244 4.29 28.54 -4.89
CA ARG A 244 3.49 28.17 -6.05
C ARG A 244 2.79 29.36 -6.70
N LYS A 245 2.22 30.28 -5.90
CA LYS A 245 1.60 31.51 -6.41
C LYS A 245 2.60 32.38 -7.15
N ARG A 246 3.80 32.56 -6.60
CA ARG A 246 4.89 33.30 -7.27
C ARG A 246 5.30 32.63 -8.58
N TRP A 247 5.51 31.31 -8.55
CA TRP A 247 5.85 30.52 -9.73
C TRP A 247 4.78 30.60 -10.83
N GLU A 248 3.51 30.59 -10.46
CA GLU A 248 2.39 30.76 -11.40
C GLU A 248 2.30 32.18 -11.96
N ALA A 249 2.70 33.19 -11.20
CA ALA A 249 2.82 34.59 -11.64
C ALA A 249 4.03 34.84 -12.57
N GLY A 250 4.85 33.82 -12.84
CA GLY A 250 5.98 33.89 -13.77
C GLY A 250 7.36 34.02 -13.11
N ASP A 251 7.42 34.14 -11.79
CA ASP A 251 8.68 34.17 -11.04
C ASP A 251 9.30 32.77 -10.98
N ARG A 252 10.25 32.51 -11.87
CA ARG A 252 11.01 31.23 -11.93
C ARG A 252 12.12 31.13 -10.89
N ASP A 253 12.38 32.21 -10.15
CA ASP A 253 13.32 32.21 -9.02
C ASP A 253 12.63 31.90 -7.69
N ALA A 254 11.31 31.72 -7.68
CA ALA A 254 10.56 31.29 -6.50
C ALA A 254 11.11 29.97 -5.94
N VAL A 255 11.55 30.01 -4.68
CA VAL A 255 12.11 28.86 -3.96
C VAL A 255 10.99 28.13 -3.23
N PHE A 256 10.83 26.85 -3.54
CA PHE A 256 9.89 25.96 -2.85
C PHE A 256 10.51 25.39 -1.56
N PRO A 257 9.72 25.06 -0.53
CA PRO A 257 10.24 24.48 0.69
C PRO A 257 10.84 23.07 0.45
N HIS A 258 11.83 22.69 1.26
CA HIS A 258 12.46 21.36 1.23
C HIS A 258 11.42 20.22 1.21
N GLY A 259 11.70 19.15 0.49
CA GLY A 259 10.76 18.05 0.28
C GLY A 259 9.75 18.28 -0.87
N THR A 260 9.83 19.40 -1.60
CA THR A 260 9.01 19.63 -2.79
C THR A 260 9.53 18.87 -4.02
N TYR A 261 9.12 17.60 -4.16
CA TYR A 261 9.59 16.72 -5.24
C TYR A 261 9.15 17.13 -6.64
N GLN A 262 7.84 17.30 -6.87
CA GLN A 262 7.30 17.42 -8.23
C GLN A 262 7.79 18.69 -8.94
N MET A 263 7.87 19.81 -8.21
CA MET A 263 8.34 21.08 -8.76
C MET A 263 9.83 21.00 -9.13
N ARG A 264 10.66 20.42 -8.25
CA ARG A 264 12.07 20.18 -8.54
C ARG A 264 12.27 19.27 -9.76
N ARG A 265 11.66 18.09 -9.74
CA ARG A 265 11.96 17.02 -10.72
C ARG A 265 11.33 17.25 -12.09
N ARG A 266 10.16 17.87 -12.17
CA ARG A 266 9.42 18.04 -13.44
C ARG A 266 9.55 19.44 -14.04
N TYR A 267 9.76 20.45 -13.20
CA TYR A 267 9.74 21.85 -13.61
C TYR A 267 11.05 22.58 -13.30
N ASP A 268 12.07 21.86 -12.80
CA ASP A 268 13.38 22.40 -12.45
C ASP A 268 13.31 23.61 -11.50
N ALA A 269 12.29 23.62 -10.64
CA ALA A 269 12.10 24.70 -9.68
C ALA A 269 13.14 24.62 -8.56
N LYS A 270 13.59 25.78 -8.08
CA LYS A 270 14.47 25.87 -6.92
C LYS A 270 13.76 25.33 -5.68
N VAL A 271 14.47 24.54 -4.88
CA VAL A 271 14.01 24.00 -3.61
C VAL A 271 15.02 24.36 -2.53
N ALA A 272 14.54 24.82 -1.38
CA ALA A 272 15.37 25.16 -0.24
C ALA A 272 16.03 23.91 0.36
N ASP A 273 17.17 24.11 1.03
CA ASP A 273 17.77 23.12 1.92
C ASP A 273 16.84 22.81 3.11
N PRO A 274 16.98 21.64 3.75
CA PRO A 274 16.19 21.31 4.93
C PRO A 274 16.45 22.32 6.06
N ASP A 275 15.37 22.77 6.70
CA ASP A 275 15.46 23.59 7.92
C ASP A 275 16.16 22.76 9.02
N PRO A 276 17.16 23.30 9.73
CA PRO A 276 17.82 22.59 10.83
C PRO A 276 16.86 22.12 11.93
N GLU A 277 15.74 22.82 12.12
CA GLU A 277 14.70 22.48 13.09
C GLU A 277 13.57 21.63 12.48
N ALA A 278 13.66 21.30 11.18
CA ALA A 278 12.73 20.40 10.53
C ALA A 278 12.76 19.03 11.17
N TRP A 279 11.60 18.39 11.21
CA TRP A 279 11.47 17.04 11.74
C TRP A 279 10.71 16.14 10.78
N VAL A 280 9.57 16.59 10.26
CA VAL A 280 8.81 15.87 9.23
C VAL A 280 9.49 15.98 7.87
N SER A 281 9.98 17.15 7.53
CA SER A 281 10.60 17.43 6.23
C SER A 281 12.12 17.20 6.21
N ALA A 282 12.77 16.98 7.37
CA ALA A 282 14.20 16.67 7.45
C ALA A 282 14.56 15.40 6.67
N PRO A 283 15.81 15.18 6.24
CA PRO A 283 16.25 13.86 5.79
C PRO A 283 16.06 12.81 6.90
N GLY A 284 15.72 11.57 6.53
CA GLY A 284 15.61 10.46 7.48
C GLY A 284 16.95 9.75 7.61
N ILE A 285 17.22 9.14 8.77
CA ILE A 285 18.43 8.33 8.93
C ILE A 285 18.35 7.07 8.06
N THR A 286 19.44 6.78 7.38
CA THR A 286 19.62 5.57 6.57
C THR A 286 20.05 4.39 7.45
N MET A 287 19.95 3.18 6.91
CA MET A 287 20.42 1.99 7.64
C MET A 287 21.96 1.98 7.77
N GLU A 288 22.70 2.59 6.84
CA GLU A 288 24.15 2.70 6.92
C GLU A 288 24.58 3.61 8.08
N GLU A 289 23.96 4.78 8.20
CA GLU A 289 24.16 5.70 9.32
C GLU A 289 23.75 5.07 10.65
N ALA A 290 22.61 4.37 10.69
CA ALA A 290 22.16 3.68 11.90
C ALA A 290 23.15 2.60 12.36
N LYS A 291 23.73 1.82 11.43
CA LYS A 291 24.77 0.84 11.75
C LYS A 291 26.05 1.51 12.26
N ALA A 292 26.43 2.66 11.70
CA ALA A 292 27.59 3.41 12.17
C ALA A 292 27.41 3.90 13.62
N LEU A 293 26.23 4.42 13.97
CA LEU A 293 25.92 4.84 15.35
C LEU A 293 25.97 3.67 16.34
N VAL A 294 25.43 2.50 15.97
CA VAL A 294 25.54 1.29 16.80
C VAL A 294 27.00 0.88 16.97
N ALA A 295 27.78 0.87 15.89
CA ALA A 295 29.20 0.50 15.93
C ALA A 295 30.03 1.47 16.78
N ALA A 296 29.66 2.75 16.82
CA ALA A 296 30.26 3.77 17.68
C ALA A 296 29.82 3.68 19.15
N GLY A 297 28.83 2.84 19.48
CA GLY A 297 28.27 2.74 20.84
C GLY A 297 27.33 3.90 21.20
N GLU A 298 26.85 4.65 20.20
CA GLU A 298 25.98 5.82 20.36
C GLU A 298 24.48 5.47 20.32
N ALA A 299 24.14 4.21 20.05
CA ALA A 299 22.76 3.75 20.05
C ALA A 299 22.27 3.44 21.47
N GLU A 300 21.31 4.23 21.96
CA GLU A 300 20.64 3.97 23.23
C GLU A 300 19.43 3.03 23.03
N ARG A 301 19.41 1.92 23.77
CA ARG A 301 18.31 0.96 23.73
C ARG A 301 17.11 1.49 24.53
N ASP A 302 15.97 1.61 23.86
CA ASP A 302 14.71 1.96 24.50
C ASP A 302 14.02 0.71 25.07
N LYS A 303 14.09 0.55 26.39
CA LYS A 303 13.55 -0.62 27.09
C LYS A 303 12.02 -0.63 27.15
N ASP A 304 11.38 0.52 27.04
CA ASP A 304 9.93 0.68 27.20
C ASP A 304 9.19 0.75 25.85
N LEU A 305 9.91 0.90 24.74
CA LEU A 305 9.39 0.93 23.37
C LEU A 305 8.32 -0.14 23.13
N VAL A 306 8.64 -1.40 23.45
CA VAL A 306 7.75 -2.54 23.20
C VAL A 306 6.44 -2.40 23.97
N ASN A 307 6.47 -1.89 25.21
CA ASN A 307 5.28 -1.71 26.02
C ASN A 307 4.39 -0.58 25.47
N ARG A 308 5.00 0.53 25.04
CA ARG A 308 4.27 1.67 24.45
C ARG A 308 3.62 1.28 23.12
N VAL A 309 4.37 0.59 22.25
CA VAL A 309 3.84 0.07 20.98
C VAL A 309 2.74 -0.96 21.22
N ARG A 310 2.90 -1.86 22.18
CA ARG A 310 1.87 -2.84 22.54
C ARG A 310 0.55 -2.18 22.87
N ALA A 311 0.55 -1.17 23.75
CA ALA A 311 -0.67 -0.45 24.12
C ALA A 311 -1.32 0.19 22.87
N ALA A 312 -0.54 0.95 22.09
CA ALA A 312 -1.05 1.63 20.90
C ALA A 312 -1.61 0.67 19.84
N VAL A 313 -0.96 -0.47 19.60
CA VAL A 313 -1.42 -1.47 18.63
C VAL A 313 -2.70 -2.15 19.12
N MET A 314 -2.78 -2.50 20.40
CA MET A 314 -3.97 -3.15 20.95
C MET A 314 -5.17 -2.21 20.95
N ASP A 315 -4.98 -0.92 21.24
CA ASP A 315 -6.03 0.10 21.17
C ASP A 315 -6.48 0.33 19.73
N GLY A 316 -5.53 0.44 18.78
CA GLY A 316 -5.84 0.61 17.37
C GLY A 316 -6.57 -0.60 16.76
N LEU A 317 -6.26 -1.82 17.21
CA LEU A 317 -7.02 -3.02 16.83
C LEU A 317 -8.45 -2.98 17.38
N ASP A 318 -8.66 -2.52 18.62
CA ASP A 318 -10.02 -2.38 19.16
C ASP A 318 -10.87 -1.41 18.36
N GLU A 319 -10.29 -0.29 17.91
CA GLU A 319 -10.97 0.67 17.03
C GLU A 319 -11.31 0.04 15.68
N LEU A 320 -10.33 -0.59 15.02
CA LEU A 320 -10.50 -1.21 13.72
C LEU A 320 -11.54 -2.33 13.71
N LEU A 321 -11.62 -3.10 14.79
CA LEU A 321 -12.56 -4.22 14.93
C LEU A 321 -13.99 -3.77 15.28
N ARG A 322 -14.18 -2.55 15.79
CA ARG A 322 -15.51 -1.95 16.00
C ARG A 322 -16.14 -1.45 14.70
N ASP A 323 -15.31 -1.00 13.76
CA ASP A 323 -15.74 -0.39 12.49
C ASP A 323 -15.96 -1.39 11.34
N GLU A 324 -15.70 -2.69 11.54
CA GLU A 324 -16.12 -3.69 10.54
C GLU A 324 -17.66 -3.73 10.49
N PRO A 325 -18.30 -3.34 9.36
CA PRO A 325 -19.73 -3.50 9.23
C PRO A 325 -20.04 -4.99 9.41
N GLU A 326 -21.01 -5.29 10.26
CA GLU A 326 -21.65 -6.60 10.25
C GLU A 326 -22.07 -6.85 8.80
N ASP A 327 -21.44 -7.82 8.13
CA ASP A 327 -22.00 -8.45 6.94
C ASP A 327 -23.28 -9.12 7.45
N LYS A 328 -24.37 -8.34 7.53
CA LYS A 328 -25.68 -8.87 7.83
C LYS A 328 -25.98 -9.85 6.70
N PRO A 329 -26.31 -11.11 7.01
CA PRO A 329 -26.77 -12.03 5.99
C PRO A 329 -27.94 -11.36 5.26
N ASP A 330 -27.97 -11.57 3.95
CA ASP A 330 -29.03 -11.07 3.08
C ASP A 330 -30.37 -11.49 3.70
N PRO A 331 -31.31 -10.58 4.01
CA PRO A 331 -32.62 -10.97 4.51
C PRO A 331 -33.38 -11.89 3.54
N ASP A 332 -32.91 -12.00 2.29
CA ASP A 332 -33.41 -12.90 1.26
C ASP A 332 -32.57 -14.19 1.07
N GLU A 333 -31.58 -14.48 1.93
CA GLU A 333 -30.93 -15.81 1.94
C GLU A 333 -31.80 -16.81 2.73
N PRO A 334 -32.48 -17.77 2.07
CA PRO A 334 -33.22 -18.79 2.80
C PRO A 334 -32.25 -19.68 3.57
N ALA A 335 -32.57 -19.89 4.85
CA ALA A 335 -31.88 -20.82 5.73
C ALA A 335 -31.72 -22.19 5.06
N SER A 336 -30.53 -22.76 5.21
CA SER A 336 -30.07 -24.02 4.62
C SER A 336 -31.13 -25.13 4.60
N ALA A 337 -31.47 -25.60 3.40
CA ALA A 337 -32.06 -26.92 3.18
C ALA A 337 -31.40 -27.56 1.95
N GLU A 338 -30.78 -28.71 2.21
CA GLU A 338 -30.43 -29.81 1.31
C GLU A 338 -29.96 -29.51 -0.12
N SER A 339 -28.71 -29.94 -0.38
CA SER A 339 -28.10 -30.21 -1.67
C SER A 339 -29.10 -30.70 -2.73
N THR A 340 -29.52 -29.79 -3.61
CA THR A 340 -30.02 -30.15 -4.93
C THR A 340 -29.18 -29.45 -5.98
N ASN A 341 -28.57 -30.27 -6.84
CA ASN A 341 -27.72 -29.87 -7.95
C ASN A 341 -28.56 -29.11 -9.00
N ARG A 342 -28.78 -27.80 -8.80
CA ARG A 342 -29.35 -26.92 -9.82
C ARG A 342 -28.23 -26.17 -10.55
N PRO A 343 -28.24 -26.12 -11.89
CA PRO A 343 -27.29 -25.32 -12.63
C PRO A 343 -27.43 -23.85 -12.22
N ARG A 344 -26.29 -23.17 -11.98
CA ARG A 344 -26.26 -21.74 -11.66
C ARG A 344 -26.93 -20.95 -12.78
N PRO A 345 -27.91 -20.07 -12.51
CA PRO A 345 -28.50 -19.23 -13.53
C PRO A 345 -27.44 -18.33 -14.18
N SER A 346 -27.51 -18.17 -15.50
CA SER A 346 -26.54 -17.42 -16.28
C SER A 346 -26.60 -15.92 -15.95
N ALA A 347 -25.45 -15.31 -15.65
CA ALA A 347 -25.33 -13.87 -15.53
C ALA A 347 -25.62 -13.20 -16.90
N VAL A 348 -26.40 -12.12 -16.89
CA VAL A 348 -26.70 -11.34 -18.09
C VAL A 348 -25.92 -10.03 -18.04
N THR A 349 -25.01 -9.85 -19.00
CA THR A 349 -24.24 -8.62 -19.17
C THR A 349 -25.03 -7.65 -20.04
N LEU A 350 -25.27 -6.44 -19.54
CA LEU A 350 -25.99 -5.39 -20.28
C LEU A 350 -25.11 -4.15 -20.50
N HIS A 351 -25.32 -3.50 -21.63
CA HIS A 351 -24.75 -2.20 -21.92
C HIS A 351 -25.49 -1.09 -21.16
N ARG A 352 -24.82 0.02 -20.80
CA ARG A 352 -25.43 1.08 -19.95
C ARG A 352 -26.66 1.77 -20.54
N PHE A 353 -26.90 1.62 -21.85
CA PHE A 353 -28.05 2.18 -22.55
C PHE A 353 -29.14 1.14 -22.83
N ASP A 354 -28.94 -0.11 -22.42
CA ASP A 354 -29.97 -1.13 -22.55
C ASP A 354 -31.04 -0.88 -21.50
N ASN A 355 -32.22 -0.48 -21.97
CA ASN A 355 -33.41 -0.34 -21.15
C ASN A 355 -33.98 -1.73 -20.86
N TYR A 356 -33.30 -2.50 -20.01
CA TYR A 356 -33.84 -3.77 -19.54
C TYR A 356 -35.00 -3.54 -18.60
N ARG A 357 -36.19 -3.90 -19.07
CA ARG A 357 -37.39 -4.13 -18.26
C ARG A 357 -37.78 -5.60 -18.49
N PRO A 358 -37.77 -6.46 -17.46
CA PRO A 358 -38.28 -7.80 -17.61
C PRO A 358 -39.75 -7.73 -18.06
N ARG A 359 -40.14 -8.56 -19.03
CA ARG A 359 -41.56 -8.73 -19.37
C ARG A 359 -42.21 -9.57 -18.27
N ASP A 360 -43.47 -9.27 -17.95
CA ASP A 360 -44.23 -10.05 -16.96
C ASP A 360 -44.16 -11.55 -17.29
N GLY A 361 -43.67 -12.35 -16.33
CA GLY A 361 -43.52 -13.80 -16.45
C GLY A 361 -42.14 -14.34 -16.86
N GLN A 362 -41.11 -13.50 -17.04
CA GLN A 362 -39.72 -13.98 -17.19
C GLN A 362 -38.99 -14.10 -15.84
N GLU A 363 -38.20 -15.17 -15.66
CA GLU A 363 -37.31 -15.32 -14.50
C GLU A 363 -36.31 -14.16 -14.45
N HIS A 364 -36.20 -13.52 -13.28
CA HIS A 364 -35.21 -12.48 -13.04
C HIS A 364 -33.80 -13.09 -13.01
N PRO A 365 -32.82 -12.52 -13.73
CA PRO A 365 -31.44 -12.95 -13.58
C PRO A 365 -30.97 -12.61 -12.15
N SER A 366 -30.28 -13.55 -11.50
CA SER A 366 -29.77 -13.39 -10.13
C SER A 366 -28.73 -12.26 -10.00
N ARG A 367 -28.11 -11.83 -11.12
CA ARG A 367 -27.11 -10.75 -11.15
C ARG A 367 -27.12 -10.00 -12.48
N LEU A 368 -27.13 -8.67 -12.40
CA LEU A 368 -27.07 -7.73 -13.53
C LEU A 368 -25.72 -7.01 -13.52
N ILE A 369 -24.89 -7.23 -14.55
CA ILE A 369 -23.59 -6.57 -14.67
C ILE A 369 -23.72 -5.44 -15.72
N ARG A 370 -23.53 -4.19 -15.28
CA ARG A 370 -23.52 -3.00 -16.14
C ARG A 370 -22.09 -2.56 -16.43
N LEU A 371 -21.67 -2.67 -17.69
CA LEU A 371 -20.36 -2.20 -18.13
C LEU A 371 -20.34 -0.65 -18.19
N ARG A 372 -19.29 -0.03 -17.66
CA ARG A 372 -19.04 1.42 -17.79
C ARG A 372 -18.05 1.68 -18.93
N ASP A 373 -18.46 2.46 -19.92
CA ASP A 373 -17.54 2.98 -20.94
C ASP A 373 -16.63 4.08 -20.39
N HIS A 374 -15.32 3.89 -20.58
CA HIS A 374 -14.28 4.89 -20.41
C HIS A 374 -14.25 5.84 -21.61
N TRP A 375 -14.80 7.05 -21.48
CA TRP A 375 -14.64 8.07 -22.51
C TRP A 375 -13.30 8.81 -22.39
N ARG A 376 -12.43 8.58 -23.37
CA ARG A 376 -11.26 9.41 -23.69
C ARG A 376 -11.74 10.78 -24.20
N ARG A 377 -11.49 11.86 -23.47
CA ARG A 377 -11.52 13.22 -24.05
C ARG A 377 -10.20 13.50 -24.78
N ARG A 378 -10.15 13.17 -26.07
CA ARG A 378 -9.21 13.79 -27.02
C ARG A 378 -9.93 15.01 -27.62
N LYS A 379 -9.55 16.23 -27.25
CA LYS A 379 -10.00 17.45 -27.93
C LYS A 379 -9.33 17.48 -29.32
N GLY A 380 -10.10 17.26 -30.38
CA GLY A 380 -9.68 17.45 -31.77
C GLY A 380 -10.63 18.44 -32.46
N ARG A 381 -10.05 19.52 -32.99
CA ARG A 381 -10.70 20.63 -33.67
C ARG A 381 -11.62 20.17 -34.81
N ARG A 382 -12.81 20.78 -34.92
CA ARG A 382 -13.66 20.76 -36.12
C ARG A 382 -13.10 21.74 -37.15
N GLY A 383 -13.03 21.30 -38.41
CA GLY A 383 -13.01 22.17 -39.59
C GLY A 383 -11.65 22.41 -40.23
N GLN A 384 -11.23 21.48 -41.10
CA GLN A 384 -10.48 21.79 -42.33
C GLN A 384 -10.57 20.55 -43.25
N PRO A 385 -10.90 20.71 -44.55
CA PRO A 385 -10.89 19.60 -45.50
C PRO A 385 -9.44 19.20 -45.83
N PRO A 386 -9.21 17.94 -46.24
CA PRO A 386 -7.85 17.42 -46.46
C PRO A 386 -7.17 18.15 -47.64
N PRO A 387 -5.86 18.45 -47.55
CA PRO A 387 -5.11 18.89 -48.70
C PRO A 387 -4.97 17.71 -49.68
N GLN A 388 -5.29 17.98 -50.94
CA GLN A 388 -4.94 17.11 -52.05
C GLN A 388 -3.43 17.17 -52.25
N HIS A 389 -2.76 16.04 -52.12
CA HIS A 389 -1.77 15.47 -53.06
C HIS A 389 -1.17 14.19 -52.47
#